data_AF-A0A482KDH3-F1
#
_entry.id   AF-A0A482KDH3-F1
#
_cell.length_a   1.000
_cell.length_b   1.000
_cell.length_c   1.000
_cell.angle_alpha   90.00
_cell.angle_beta   90.00
_cell.angle_gamma   90.00
#
_symmetry.space_group_name_H-M   'P 1'
#
loop_
_entity.id
_entity.type
_entity.pdbx_description
1 polymer ?
#
loop_
_entity_poly.entity_id
_entity_poly.type
_entity_poly.pdbx_seq_one_letter_code
_entity_poly.pdbx_strand_id
1 'polypeptide(L)'
;GTPLQTISSGGTSLLMIDSGTGDNLFAVDVRGIDPEEGRFNNLRLIVERNNLYVTGFVNRTNNVFYRFADFSHVTFPGTTAVTLSGDSSYTTLQRVAGISRTGMQINRHSLTTSYLDLMSHSGTSLTQSVARAMLRFVTVTAEALRFRQIQRGFRTTLDDLSGRSYVMTAEDVDLT
;
A
#
# COMPACT_ATOMS: atom_id res chain seq x y z
N GLY A 1 25.23 23.31 -6.24
CA GLY A 1 24.75 22.57 -5.06
C GLY A 1 25.52 21.28 -4.99
N THR A 2 26.04 20.92 -3.82
CA THR A 2 26.74 19.66 -3.61
C THR A 2 25.80 18.51 -3.98
N PRO A 3 26.20 17.56 -4.85
CA PRO A 3 25.40 16.37 -5.08
C PRO A 3 25.17 15.69 -3.74
N LEU A 4 23.97 15.16 -3.49
CA LEU A 4 23.72 14.27 -2.35
C LEU A 4 24.61 13.04 -2.53
N GLN A 5 25.85 13.15 -2.05
CA GLN A 5 26.74 12.02 -1.86
C GLN A 5 26.02 11.07 -0.93
N THR A 6 25.93 9.81 -1.33
CA THR A 6 25.28 8.72 -0.61
C THR A 6 25.50 8.86 0.90
N ILE A 7 24.46 9.25 1.64
CA ILE A 7 24.54 9.33 3.10
C ILE A 7 24.50 7.89 3.60
N SER A 8 25.66 7.36 3.99
CA SER A 8 25.80 5.98 4.46
C SER A 8 26.41 5.92 5.86
N SER A 9 25.84 5.09 6.73
CA SER A 9 26.40 4.77 8.05
C SER A 9 26.11 3.31 8.41
N GLY A 10 27.12 2.58 8.91
CA GLY A 10 26.95 1.19 9.36
C GLY A 10 26.41 0.23 8.29
N GLY A 11 26.77 0.42 7.02
CA GLY A 11 26.25 -0.38 5.90
C GLY A 11 24.83 -0.04 5.46
N THR A 12 24.22 1.01 6.02
CA THR A 12 22.89 1.51 5.66
C THR A 12 23.00 2.84 4.93
N SER A 13 22.38 2.96 3.76
CA SER A 13 22.39 4.17 2.95
C SER A 13 20.99 4.79 2.79
N LEU A 14 20.95 6.10 2.63
CA LEU A 14 19.82 6.78 1.99
C LEU A 14 19.90 6.49 0.48
N LEU A 15 18.79 6.01 -0.09
CA LEU A 15 18.69 5.64 -1.49
C LEU A 15 17.81 6.64 -2.24
N MET A 16 18.22 7.00 -3.45
CA MET A 16 17.41 7.75 -4.40
C MET A 16 16.83 6.76 -5.41
N ILE A 17 15.56 6.93 -5.76
CA ILE A 17 14.94 6.15 -6.84
C ILE A 17 15.66 6.51 -8.14
N ASP A 18 16.15 5.50 -8.87
CA ASP A 18 16.73 5.70 -10.20
C ASP A 18 15.62 6.00 -11.21
N SER A 19 15.34 7.28 -11.47
CA SER A 19 14.31 7.71 -12.43
C SER A 19 14.86 7.95 -13.85
N GLY A 20 16.12 7.60 -14.12
CA GLY A 20 16.77 7.89 -15.41
C GLY A 20 16.29 7.05 -16.60
N THR A 21 15.61 5.92 -16.33
CA THR A 21 15.27 4.87 -17.31
C THR A 21 13.78 4.84 -17.72
N GLY A 22 13.13 6.00 -17.73
CA GLY A 22 11.69 6.12 -18.00
C GLY A 22 10.82 5.67 -16.82
N ASP A 23 9.52 5.89 -16.90
CA ASP A 23 8.58 5.45 -15.88
C ASP A 23 7.98 4.08 -16.22
N ASN A 24 7.74 3.27 -15.19
CA ASN A 24 7.12 1.97 -15.34
C ASN A 24 6.36 1.58 -14.07
N LEU A 25 5.60 0.50 -14.20
CA LEU A 25 4.83 -0.10 -13.12
C LEU A 25 5.50 -1.40 -12.70
N PHE A 26 5.47 -1.68 -11.40
CA PHE A 26 5.83 -2.98 -10.87
C PHE A 26 4.72 -3.53 -9.98
N ALA A 27 4.69 -4.86 -9.86
CA ALA A 27 3.74 -5.56 -9.02
C ALA A 27 4.37 -5.91 -7.66
N VAL A 28 3.63 -5.65 -6.59
CA VAL A 28 3.95 -6.11 -5.24
C VAL A 28 2.97 -7.21 -4.86
N ASP A 29 3.45 -8.45 -4.81
CA ASP A 29 2.65 -9.59 -4.40
C ASP A 29 2.55 -9.67 -2.89
N VAL A 30 1.34 -9.52 -2.36
CA VAL A 30 1.10 -9.62 -0.92
C VAL A 30 1.06 -11.10 -0.51
N ARG A 31 1.88 -11.45 0.48
CA ARG A 31 2.13 -12.81 0.97
C ARG A 31 2.29 -12.79 2.48
N GLY A 32 2.06 -13.94 3.14
CA GLY A 32 2.37 -14.12 4.57
C GLY A 32 1.45 -13.38 5.55
N ILE A 33 0.28 -12.91 5.11
CA ILE A 33 -0.76 -12.38 6.00
C ILE A 33 -1.23 -13.48 6.95
N ASP A 34 -1.47 -14.67 6.42
CA ASP A 34 -1.72 -15.90 7.14
C ASP A 34 -0.48 -16.81 6.97
N PRO A 35 0.40 -16.86 7.98
CA PRO A 35 1.68 -17.57 7.88
C PRO A 35 1.52 -19.09 8.00
N GLU A 36 0.41 -19.56 8.57
CA GLU A 36 0.19 -20.99 8.86
C GLU A 36 -0.29 -21.73 7.60
N GLU A 37 -1.32 -21.20 6.93
CA GLU A 37 -1.96 -21.91 5.81
C GLU A 37 -1.68 -21.27 4.44
N GLY A 38 -1.14 -20.05 4.41
CA GLY A 38 -0.81 -19.36 3.15
C GLY A 38 -2.03 -19.07 2.27
N ARG A 39 -3.22 -18.84 2.87
CA ARG A 39 -4.47 -18.69 2.11
C ARG A 39 -4.65 -17.32 1.47
N PHE A 40 -4.06 -16.29 2.06
CA PHE A 40 -4.27 -14.89 1.65
C PHE A 40 -3.22 -14.41 0.67
N ASN A 41 -3.20 -15.05 -0.51
CA ASN A 41 -2.15 -14.94 -1.51
C ASN A 41 -2.63 -14.44 -2.90
N ASN A 42 -3.83 -13.88 -3.03
CA ASN A 42 -4.35 -13.41 -4.31
C ASN A 42 -4.34 -11.89 -4.49
N LEU A 43 -3.94 -11.13 -3.47
CA LEU A 43 -3.77 -9.69 -3.57
C LEU A 43 -2.41 -9.35 -4.20
N ARG A 44 -2.44 -8.39 -5.13
CA ARG A 44 -1.27 -7.77 -5.76
C ARG A 44 -1.51 -6.26 -5.83
N LEU A 45 -0.56 -5.45 -5.40
CA LEU A 45 -0.61 -4.00 -5.58
C LEU A 45 0.18 -3.62 -6.83
N ILE A 46 -0.33 -2.66 -7.60
CA ILE A 46 0.39 -2.09 -8.74
C ILE A 46 0.93 -0.73 -8.34
N VAL A 47 2.23 -0.54 -8.53
CA VAL A 47 2.96 0.61 -8.02
C VAL A 47 3.74 1.27 -9.15
N GLU A 48 3.61 2.58 -9.29
CA GLU A 48 4.42 3.42 -10.17
C GLU A 48 5.82 3.60 -9.58
N ARG A 49 6.86 3.32 -10.36
CA ARG A 49 8.24 3.24 -9.87
C ARG A 49 8.77 4.57 -9.39
N ASN A 50 8.62 5.63 -10.19
CA ASN A 50 9.32 6.89 -9.94
C ASN A 50 8.85 7.59 -8.66
N ASN A 51 7.57 7.44 -8.32
CA ASN A 51 6.96 8.12 -7.18
C ASN A 51 6.49 7.17 -6.08
N LEU A 52 6.52 5.85 -6.32
CA LEU A 52 5.93 4.83 -5.44
C LEU A 52 4.42 5.02 -5.21
N TYR A 53 3.70 5.64 -6.16
CA TYR A 53 2.24 5.72 -6.08
C TYR A 53 1.61 4.36 -6.29
N VAL A 54 0.69 3.98 -5.41
CA VAL A 54 -0.10 2.76 -5.57
C VAL A 54 -1.27 3.08 -6.49
N THR A 55 -1.19 2.64 -7.75
CA THR A 55 -2.19 2.95 -8.79
C THR A 55 -3.49 2.16 -8.59
N GLY A 56 -3.43 1.07 -7.81
CA GLY A 56 -4.58 0.22 -7.48
C GLY A 56 -4.16 -1.18 -7.06
N PHE A 57 -5.11 -2.12 -7.11
CA PHE A 57 -4.89 -3.51 -6.74
C PHE A 57 -5.44 -4.49 -7.78
N VAL A 58 -4.78 -5.63 -7.91
CA VAL A 58 -5.20 -6.76 -8.74
C VAL A 58 -5.73 -7.86 -7.84
N ASN A 59 -6.94 -8.32 -8.14
CA ASN A 59 -7.44 -9.59 -7.62
C ASN A 59 -6.99 -10.72 -8.56
N ARG A 60 -6.01 -11.50 -8.12
CA ARG A 60 -5.45 -12.60 -8.95
C ARG A 60 -6.37 -13.79 -9.11
N THR A 61 -7.49 -13.84 -8.38
CA THR A 61 -8.50 -14.90 -8.56
C THR A 61 -9.18 -14.78 -9.91
N ASN A 62 -9.40 -13.56 -10.40
CA ASN A 62 -10.07 -13.26 -11.66
C ASN A 62 -9.27 -12.35 -12.60
N ASN A 63 -8.03 -11.99 -12.23
CA ASN A 63 -7.14 -11.08 -12.95
C ASN A 63 -7.76 -9.71 -13.27
N VAL A 64 -8.62 -9.20 -12.39
CA VAL A 64 -9.17 -7.84 -12.51
C VAL A 64 -8.27 -6.86 -11.78
N PHE A 65 -7.84 -5.82 -12.49
CA PHE A 65 -7.10 -4.68 -11.95
C PHE A 65 -8.06 -3.53 -11.63
N TYR A 66 -8.31 -3.30 -10.36
CA TYR A 66 -9.06 -2.16 -9.87
C TYR A 66 -8.11 -0.98 -9.67
N ARG A 67 -8.15 -0.03 -10.60
CA ARG A 67 -7.29 1.16 -10.62
C ARG A 67 -8.05 2.39 -10.13
N PHE A 68 -7.37 3.29 -9.44
CA PHE A 68 -7.96 4.56 -9.04
C PHE A 68 -8.28 5.46 -10.24
N ALA A 69 -9.18 6.43 -10.03
CA ALA A 69 -9.70 7.30 -11.09
C ALA A 69 -8.61 8.15 -11.78
N ASP A 70 -7.68 8.68 -11.00
CA ASP A 70 -6.50 9.43 -11.44
C ASP A 70 -5.51 8.58 -12.26
N PHE A 71 -5.58 7.26 -12.13
CA PHE A 71 -4.83 6.29 -12.92
C PHE A 71 -5.69 5.56 -13.95
N SER A 72 -6.80 6.15 -14.40
CA SER A 72 -7.73 5.53 -15.37
C SER A 72 -7.11 5.15 -16.73
N HIS A 73 -5.94 5.69 -17.07
CA HIS A 73 -5.19 5.34 -18.27
C HIS A 73 -4.20 4.18 -18.05
N VAL A 74 -3.85 3.88 -16.80
CA VAL A 74 -2.84 2.87 -16.44
C VAL A 74 -3.37 1.46 -16.69
N THR A 75 -2.64 0.68 -17.47
CA THR A 75 -2.93 -0.74 -17.72
C THR A 75 -1.82 -1.62 -17.14
N PHE A 76 -2.15 -2.86 -16.82
CA PHE A 76 -1.17 -3.85 -16.37
C PHE A 76 -1.30 -5.14 -17.18
N PRO A 77 -0.19 -5.67 -17.76
CA PRO A 77 -0.25 -6.86 -18.62
C PRO A 77 -0.96 -8.05 -17.96
N GLY A 78 -1.80 -8.73 -18.74
CA GLY A 78 -2.54 -9.92 -18.29
C GLY A 78 -3.73 -9.64 -17.37
N THR A 79 -4.21 -8.39 -17.29
CA THR A 79 -5.36 -8.01 -16.47
C THR A 79 -6.46 -7.32 -17.28
N THR A 80 -7.71 -7.47 -16.82
CA THR A 80 -8.83 -6.62 -17.23
C THR A 80 -8.94 -5.46 -16.26
N ALA A 81 -8.95 -4.22 -16.75
CA ALA A 81 -8.97 -3.04 -15.90
C ALA A 81 -10.39 -2.55 -15.60
N VAL A 82 -10.65 -2.22 -14.32
CA VAL A 82 -11.85 -1.53 -13.84
C VAL A 82 -11.41 -0.25 -13.14
N THR A 83 -11.93 0.89 -13.59
CA THR A 83 -11.66 2.18 -12.95
C THR A 83 -12.62 2.38 -11.79
N LEU A 84 -12.05 2.63 -10.60
CA LEU A 84 -12.80 2.99 -9.40
C LEU A 84 -13.28 4.44 -9.47
N SER A 85 -14.38 4.74 -8.78
CA SER A 85 -15.01 6.07 -8.78
C SER A 85 -14.26 7.16 -8.00
N GLY A 86 -13.20 6.81 -7.27
CA GLY A 86 -12.38 7.74 -6.49
C GLY A 86 -10.90 7.71 -6.86
N ASP A 87 -10.22 8.83 -6.65
CA ASP A 87 -8.76 8.97 -6.81
C ASP A 87 -7.97 8.32 -5.66
N SER A 88 -6.65 8.22 -5.86
CA SER A 88 -5.72 7.60 -4.90
C SER A 88 -5.33 8.51 -3.73
N SER A 89 -5.79 9.77 -3.69
CA SER A 89 -5.32 10.74 -2.70
C SER A 89 -5.73 10.37 -1.28
N TYR A 90 -4.87 10.66 -0.31
CA TYR A 90 -5.19 10.45 1.10
C TYR A 90 -6.42 11.23 1.56
N THR A 91 -6.73 12.37 0.94
CA THR A 91 -7.95 13.14 1.21
C THR A 91 -9.20 12.35 0.82
N THR A 92 -9.23 11.80 -0.40
CA THR A 92 -10.37 11.00 -0.86
C THR A 92 -10.48 9.69 -0.08
N LEU A 93 -9.37 8.99 0.13
CA LEU A 93 -9.36 7.73 0.88
C LEU A 93 -9.83 7.92 2.33
N GLN A 94 -9.34 8.93 3.06
CA GLN A 94 -9.78 9.19 4.43
C GLN A 94 -11.27 9.57 4.50
N ARG A 95 -11.74 10.42 3.57
CA ARG A 95 -13.15 10.82 3.48
C ARG A 95 -14.06 9.63 3.25
N VAL A 96 -13.74 8.77 2.28
CA VAL A 96 -14.57 7.59 1.96
C VAL A 96 -14.46 6.51 3.04
N ALA A 97 -13.27 6.31 3.61
CA ALA A 97 -13.04 5.35 4.69
C ALA A 97 -13.72 5.77 6.02
N GLY A 98 -14.02 7.07 6.18
CA GLY A 98 -14.55 7.64 7.41
C GLY A 98 -13.57 7.54 8.58
N ILE A 99 -12.26 7.55 8.31
CA ILE A 99 -11.18 7.52 9.31
C ILE A 99 -10.05 8.46 8.89
N SER A 100 -9.33 9.01 9.87
CA SER A 100 -8.07 9.70 9.63
C SER A 100 -6.88 8.74 9.65
N ARG A 101 -5.77 9.09 8.98
CA ARG A 101 -4.49 8.39 9.09
C ARG A 101 -3.88 8.53 10.48
N THR A 102 -3.98 9.71 11.09
CA THR A 102 -3.48 9.92 12.46
C THR A 102 -4.31 9.10 13.43
N GLY A 103 -3.65 8.22 14.20
CA GLY A 103 -4.32 7.27 15.09
C GLY A 103 -4.84 6.02 14.39
N MET A 104 -4.65 5.86 13.08
CA MET A 104 -5.02 4.65 12.36
C MET A 104 -4.24 3.46 12.91
N GLN A 105 -4.96 2.39 13.25
CA GLN A 105 -4.38 1.17 13.78
C GLN A 105 -4.21 0.10 12.70
N ILE A 106 -3.02 -0.50 12.67
CA ILE A 106 -2.69 -1.61 11.78
C ILE A 106 -2.06 -2.74 12.60
N ASN A 107 -2.64 -3.91 12.50
CA ASN A 107 -2.10 -5.18 12.99
C ASN A 107 -2.41 -6.30 11.99
N ARG A 108 -1.91 -7.51 12.26
CA ARG A 108 -2.16 -8.69 11.40
C ARG A 108 -3.65 -8.93 11.13
N HIS A 109 -4.50 -8.84 12.17
CA HIS A 109 -5.94 -9.01 12.03
C HIS A 109 -6.57 -8.00 11.05
N SER A 110 -6.24 -6.72 11.20
CA SER A 110 -6.75 -5.66 10.33
C SER A 110 -6.27 -5.79 8.88
N LEU A 111 -5.07 -6.34 8.65
CA LEU A 111 -4.57 -6.63 7.30
C LEU A 111 -5.29 -7.85 6.69
N THR A 112 -5.61 -8.87 7.49
CA THR A 112 -6.46 -9.98 7.05
C THR A 112 -7.83 -9.49 6.63
N THR A 113 -8.50 -8.67 7.44
CA THR A 113 -9.80 -8.07 7.07
C THR A 113 -9.67 -7.23 5.81
N SER A 114 -8.65 -6.38 5.72
CA SER A 114 -8.40 -5.53 4.56
C SER A 114 -8.17 -6.35 3.28
N TYR A 115 -7.48 -7.48 3.38
CA TYR A 115 -7.30 -8.42 2.27
C TYR A 115 -8.66 -8.97 1.81
N LEU A 116 -9.48 -9.46 2.75
CA LEU A 116 -10.79 -10.04 2.45
C LEU A 116 -11.73 -9.02 1.80
N ASP A 117 -11.72 -7.78 2.30
CA ASP A 117 -12.49 -6.67 1.73
C ASP A 117 -12.11 -6.38 0.27
N LEU A 118 -10.80 -6.36 -0.04
CA LEU A 118 -10.33 -6.16 -1.41
C LEU A 118 -10.62 -7.36 -2.33
N MET A 119 -10.51 -8.59 -1.83
CA MET A 119 -10.75 -9.80 -2.62
C MET A 119 -12.23 -10.08 -2.87
N SER A 120 -13.11 -9.65 -1.98
CA SER A 120 -14.57 -9.75 -2.14
C SER A 120 -15.18 -8.58 -2.92
N HIS A 121 -14.39 -7.52 -3.16
CA HIS A 121 -14.84 -6.36 -3.93
C HIS A 121 -15.12 -6.70 -5.40
N SER A 122 -16.20 -6.12 -5.91
CA SER A 122 -16.52 -6.04 -7.32
C SER A 122 -17.26 -4.75 -7.65
N GLY A 123 -17.23 -4.34 -8.92
CA GLY A 123 -17.86 -3.11 -9.39
C GLY A 123 -16.89 -1.92 -9.49
N THR A 124 -17.45 -0.74 -9.68
CA THR A 124 -16.71 0.49 -9.97
C THR A 124 -16.65 1.46 -8.79
N SER A 125 -17.41 1.22 -7.73
CA SER A 125 -17.47 2.16 -6.60
C SER A 125 -16.28 1.99 -5.66
N LEU A 126 -15.59 3.08 -5.33
CA LEU A 126 -14.67 3.10 -4.19
C LEU A 126 -15.49 3.03 -2.89
N THR A 127 -15.66 1.82 -2.33
CA THR A 127 -16.43 1.62 -1.10
C THR A 127 -15.61 1.99 0.14
N GLN A 128 -16.31 2.19 1.26
CA GLN A 128 -15.69 2.45 2.56
C GLN A 128 -14.69 1.36 2.96
N SER A 129 -15.02 0.07 2.73
CA SER A 129 -14.13 -1.06 3.04
C SER A 129 -12.88 -1.06 2.17
N VAL A 130 -13.01 -0.81 0.85
CA VAL A 130 -11.86 -0.71 -0.06
C VAL A 130 -10.97 0.47 0.33
N ALA A 131 -11.54 1.64 0.64
CA ALA A 131 -10.77 2.80 1.07
C ALA A 131 -9.99 2.53 2.38
N ARG A 132 -10.62 1.90 3.38
CA ARG A 132 -9.96 1.48 4.63
C ARG A 132 -8.83 0.49 4.38
N ALA A 133 -9.07 -0.50 3.51
CA ALA A 133 -8.07 -1.50 3.17
C ALA A 133 -6.86 -0.88 2.45
N MET A 134 -7.11 0.01 1.49
CA MET A 134 -6.05 0.72 0.76
C MET A 134 -5.24 1.63 1.68
N LEU A 135 -5.86 2.38 2.60
CA LEU A 135 -5.11 3.18 3.59
C LEU A 135 -4.10 2.33 4.37
N ARG A 136 -4.50 1.14 4.83
CA ARG A 136 -3.61 0.24 5.56
C ARG A 136 -2.50 -0.33 4.68
N PHE A 137 -2.86 -0.87 3.50
CA PHE A 137 -1.87 -1.48 2.61
C PHE A 137 -0.87 -0.48 2.05
N VAL A 138 -1.31 0.72 1.67
CA VAL A 138 -0.41 1.79 1.19
C VAL A 138 0.59 2.17 2.30
N THR A 139 0.13 2.28 3.55
CA THR A 139 0.99 2.60 4.70
C THR A 139 2.09 1.54 4.91
N VAL A 140 1.74 0.24 4.89
CA VAL A 140 2.70 -0.84 5.17
C VAL A 140 3.51 -1.28 3.95
N THR A 141 3.27 -0.69 2.76
CA THR A 141 4.02 -0.97 1.54
C THR A 141 4.74 0.28 1.04
N ALA A 142 4.06 1.18 0.35
CA ALA A 142 4.66 2.39 -0.22
C ALA A 142 5.29 3.29 0.85
N GLU A 143 4.58 3.57 1.95
CA GLU A 143 5.14 4.45 2.99
C GLU A 143 6.24 3.78 3.80
N ALA A 144 6.12 2.49 4.08
CA ALA A 144 7.20 1.71 4.71
C ALA A 144 8.45 1.59 3.82
N LEU A 145 8.31 1.62 2.49
CA LEU A 145 9.43 1.66 1.54
C LEU A 145 10.14 3.03 1.55
N ARG A 146 9.36 4.12 1.61
CA ARG A 146 9.92 5.48 1.71
C ARG A 146 10.56 5.75 3.07
N PHE A 147 9.93 5.29 4.14
CA PHE A 147 10.29 5.65 5.51
C PHE A 147 10.60 4.44 6.38
N ARG A 148 11.89 4.27 6.70
CA ARG A 148 12.36 3.26 7.66
C ARG A 148 11.72 3.39 9.05
N GLN A 149 11.24 4.59 9.40
CA GLN A 149 10.49 4.84 10.64
C GLN A 149 9.19 4.02 10.70
N ILE A 150 8.33 4.15 9.68
CA ILE A 150 7.07 3.42 9.56
C ILE A 150 7.34 1.91 9.52
N GLN A 151 8.35 1.48 8.74
CA GLN A 151 8.76 0.08 8.68
C GLN A 151 9.14 -0.49 10.07
N ARG A 152 9.95 0.25 10.85
CA ARG A 152 10.34 -0.16 12.20
C ARG A 152 9.16 -0.21 13.17
N GLY A 153 8.26 0.77 13.13
CA GLY A 153 7.10 0.82 14.00
C GLY A 153 6.14 -0.35 13.72
N PHE A 154 5.80 -0.55 12.44
CA PHE A 154 4.85 -1.57 12.03
C PHE A 154 5.37 -3.00 12.23
N ARG A 155 6.66 -3.28 11.94
CA ARG A 155 7.23 -4.64 12.00
C ARG A 155 7.02 -5.33 13.35
N THR A 156 7.02 -4.56 14.45
CA THR A 156 6.86 -5.10 15.82
C THR A 156 5.53 -5.84 16.03
N THR A 157 4.51 -5.54 15.22
CA THR A 157 3.18 -6.14 15.29
C THR A 157 3.06 -7.46 14.54
N LEU A 158 4.04 -7.79 13.69
CA LEU A 158 4.00 -9.01 12.88
C LEU A 158 4.39 -10.26 13.67
N ASP A 159 5.27 -10.08 14.66
CA ASP A 159 5.79 -11.14 15.54
C ASP A 159 5.01 -11.23 16.86
N ASP A 160 4.12 -10.27 17.13
CA ASP A 160 3.42 -10.19 18.39
C ASP A 160 2.15 -11.05 18.42
N LEU A 161 2.22 -12.15 19.16
CA LEU A 161 1.12 -13.10 19.39
C LEU A 161 -0.04 -12.50 20.21
N SER A 162 0.18 -11.40 20.94
CA SER A 162 -0.86 -10.72 21.71
C SER A 162 -1.75 -9.80 20.87
N GLY A 163 -1.41 -9.60 19.58
CA GLY A 163 -2.22 -8.82 18.65
C GLY A 163 -2.08 -7.30 18.81
N ARG A 164 -0.94 -6.81 19.32
CA ARG A 164 -0.67 -5.36 19.38
C ARG A 164 -0.79 -4.71 18.01
N SER A 165 -1.25 -3.47 18.04
CA SER A 165 -1.41 -2.64 16.85
C SER A 165 -0.32 -1.57 16.79
N TYR A 166 0.16 -1.36 15.58
CA TYR A 166 0.89 -0.17 15.20
C TYR A 166 -0.13 0.94 15.08
N VAL A 167 0.16 2.08 15.68
CA VAL A 167 -0.67 3.28 15.62
C VAL A 167 0.12 4.31 14.84
N MET A 168 -0.39 4.73 13.69
CA MET A 168 0.26 5.75 12.87
C MET A 168 0.20 7.09 13.61
N THR A 169 1.35 7.62 13.99
CA THR A 169 1.42 8.87 14.77
C THR A 169 1.27 10.11 13.88
N ALA A 170 1.15 11.29 14.49
CA ALA A 170 1.12 12.53 13.72
C ALA A 170 2.46 12.74 12.98
N GLU A 171 3.58 12.39 13.62
CA GLU A 171 4.92 12.47 13.03
C GLU A 171 5.08 11.51 11.85
N ASP A 172 4.47 10.32 11.91
CA ASP A 172 4.45 9.39 10.76
C ASP A 172 3.64 9.97 9.59
N VAL A 173 2.57 10.72 9.86
CA VAL A 173 1.75 11.39 8.83
C VAL A 173 2.49 12.58 8.24
N ASP A 174 3.18 13.39 9.04
CA ASP A 174 3.94 14.55 8.57
C ASP A 174 5.14 14.16 7.68
N LEU A 175 5.61 12.92 7.76
CA LEU A 175 6.59 12.37 6.83
C LEU A 175 6.02 12.09 5.43
N THR A 176 4.70 11.88 5.30
CA THR A 176 4.03 11.28 4.13
C THR A 176 3.02 12.21 3.45
#